data_AF-C0ZWN0-F1
#
_entry.id   AF-C0ZWN0-F1
#
_cell.length_a   1.000
_cell.length_b   1.000
_cell.length_c   1.000
_cell.angle_alpha   90.00
_cell.angle_beta   90.00
_cell.angle_gamma   90.00
#
_symmetry.space_group_name_H-M   'P 1'
#
loop_
_entity.id
_entity.type
_entity.pdbx_description
1 polymer ?
#
loop_
_entity_poly.entity_id
_entity_poly.type
_entity_poly.pdbx_seq_one_letter_code
_entity_poly.pdbx_strand_id
1 'polypeptide(L)'
;MEVVKVKVAPVASLGGQLNTLEALRDRLAGAIDATTSARDVAMLSSRLMDVMKLIGEQDAVPKSRTPLDELHERRETKLRGRLVDG
;
A
#
# COMPACT_ATOMS: atom_id res chain seq x y z
N MET A 1 0.69 26.19 29.09
CA MET A 1 0.13 25.54 27.89
C MET A 1 1.12 24.48 27.45
N GLU A 2 0.84 23.23 27.78
CA GLU A 2 1.71 22.09 27.48
C GLU A 2 1.50 21.70 26.01
N VAL A 3 2.54 21.88 25.19
CA VAL A 3 2.55 21.43 23.80
C VAL A 3 2.77 19.92 23.79
N VAL A 4 1.67 19.18 23.68
CA VAL A 4 1.69 17.72 23.52
C VAL A 4 2.46 17.40 22.25
N LYS A 5 3.69 16.94 22.43
CA LYS A 5 4.59 16.51 21.36
C LYS A 5 4.07 15.15 20.86
N VAL A 6 3.11 15.19 19.94
CA VAL A 6 2.59 13.99 19.27
C VAL A 6 3.75 13.37 18.50
N LYS A 7 4.35 12.31 19.05
CA LYS A 7 5.24 11.42 18.32
C LYS A 7 4.38 10.67 17.31
N VAL A 8 4.32 11.17 16.08
CA VAL A 8 3.79 10.43 14.95
C VAL A 8 4.72 9.24 14.72
N ALA A 9 4.30 8.07 15.17
CA ALA A 9 5.01 6.82 14.90
C ALA A 9 4.98 6.58 13.37
N PRO A 10 6.11 6.28 12.72
CA PRO A 10 6.14 5.94 11.30
C PRO A 10 5.67 4.49 11.14
N VAL A 11 4.38 4.26 11.26
CA VAL A 11 3.76 2.95 11.03
C VAL A 11 2.79 3.11 9.87
N ALA A 12 3.03 2.35 8.79
CA ALA A 12 2.16 2.12 7.64
C ALA A 12 2.30 3.00 6.38
N SER A 13 3.39 3.73 6.16
CA SER A 13 3.52 4.52 4.91
C SER A 13 3.64 3.69 3.63
N LEU A 14 4.12 2.43 3.67
CA LEU A 14 4.17 1.60 2.46
C LEU A 14 2.85 0.89 2.14
N GLY A 15 2.16 0.33 3.14
CA GLY A 15 0.90 -0.40 2.93
C GLY A 15 -0.27 0.53 2.56
N GLY A 16 -0.30 1.74 3.13
CA GLY A 16 -1.31 2.75 2.78
C GLY A 16 -1.10 3.33 1.38
N GLN A 17 0.15 3.42 0.92
CA GLN A 17 0.48 4.00 -0.38
C GLN A 17 0.13 3.07 -1.54
N LEU A 18 0.39 1.76 -1.42
CA LEU A 18 -0.06 0.75 -2.39
C LEU A 18 -1.59 0.72 -2.51
N ASN A 19 -2.31 0.60 -1.39
CA ASN A 19 -3.78 0.61 -1.39
C ASN A 19 -4.34 1.90 -2.03
N THR A 20 -3.68 3.04 -1.82
CA THR A 20 -4.09 4.32 -2.42
C THR A 20 -3.88 4.31 -3.94
N LEU A 21 -2.78 3.73 -4.42
CA LEU A 21 -2.52 3.61 -5.85
C LEU A 21 -3.46 2.62 -6.54
N GLU A 22 -3.79 1.50 -5.89
CA GLU A 22 -4.77 0.55 -6.40
C GLU A 22 -6.17 1.17 -6.49
N ALA A 23 -6.61 1.90 -5.46
CA ALA A 23 -7.87 2.63 -5.51
C ALA A 23 -7.89 3.70 -6.63
N LEU A 24 -6.74 4.36 -6.87
CA LEU A 24 -6.61 5.34 -7.96
C LEU A 24 -6.65 4.66 -9.34
N ARG A 25 -6.03 3.48 -9.50
CA ARG A 25 -6.11 2.66 -10.71
C ARG A 25 -7.57 2.32 -11.03
N ASP A 26 -8.31 1.80 -10.05
CA ASP A 26 -9.69 1.36 -10.25
C ASP A 26 -10.60 2.54 -10.62
N ARG A 27 -10.38 3.70 -10.00
CA ARG A 27 -11.10 4.93 -10.33
C ARG A 27 -10.78 5.42 -11.74
N LEU A 28 -9.53 5.34 -12.18
CA LEU A 28 -9.14 5.72 -13.54
C LEU A 28 -9.72 4.77 -14.58
N ALA A 29 -9.74 3.46 -14.31
CA ALA A 29 -10.38 2.48 -15.17
C ALA A 29 -11.89 2.76 -15.33
N GLY A 30 -12.60 2.98 -14.22
CA GLY A 30 -14.02 3.34 -14.27
C GLY A 30 -14.28 4.68 -14.98
N ALA A 31 -13.37 5.65 -14.86
CA ALA A 31 -13.48 6.91 -15.58
C ALA A 31 -13.26 6.74 -17.09
N ILE A 32 -12.35 5.86 -17.51
CA ILE A 32 -12.12 5.54 -18.93
C ILE A 32 -13.37 4.90 -19.53
N ASP A 33 -13.95 3.91 -18.85
CA ASP A 33 -15.16 3.21 -19.32
C ASP A 33 -16.37 4.14 -19.44
N ALA A 34 -16.47 5.14 -18.56
CA ALA A 34 -17.55 6.14 -18.58
C ALA A 34 -17.33 7.29 -19.57
N THR A 35 -16.12 7.45 -20.12
CA THR A 35 -15.75 8.60 -20.95
C THR A 35 -15.96 8.30 -22.44
N THR A 36 -16.74 9.15 -23.12
CA THR A 36 -17.02 9.04 -24.56
C THR A 36 -16.13 9.91 -25.45
N SER A 37 -15.34 10.80 -24.84
CA SER A 37 -14.39 11.69 -25.52
C SER A 37 -13.05 10.99 -25.72
N ALA A 38 -12.66 10.75 -26.98
CA ALA A 38 -11.41 10.09 -27.32
C ALA A 38 -10.16 10.81 -26.80
N ARG A 39 -10.22 12.15 -26.67
CA ARG A 39 -9.13 12.95 -26.09
C ARG A 39 -8.98 12.68 -24.60
N ASP A 40 -10.10 12.62 -23.88
CA ASP A 40 -10.09 12.39 -22.44
C ASP A 40 -9.73 10.95 -22.11
N VAL A 41 -10.16 9.98 -22.93
CA VAL A 41 -9.71 8.58 -22.85
C VAL A 41 -8.18 8.49 -22.99
N ALA A 42 -7.58 9.22 -23.93
CA ALA A 42 -6.12 9.21 -24.10
C ALA A 42 -5.39 9.80 -22.87
N MET A 43 -5.89 10.90 -22.30
CA MET A 43 -5.33 11.49 -21.08
C MET A 43 -5.48 10.57 -19.87
N LEU A 44 -6.65 9.96 -19.67
CA LEU A 44 -6.90 9.03 -18.58
C LEU A 44 -6.07 7.75 -18.71
N SER A 45 -5.92 7.24 -19.93
CA SER A 45 -5.06 6.08 -20.23
C SER A 45 -3.59 6.37 -19.92
N SER A 46 -3.09 7.57 -20.28
CA SER A 46 -1.72 7.99 -19.92
C SER A 46 -1.53 7.98 -18.41
N ARG A 47 -2.49 8.54 -17.67
CA ARG A 47 -2.43 8.62 -16.21
C ARG A 47 -2.56 7.25 -15.54
N LEU A 48 -3.33 6.34 -16.14
CA LEU A 48 -3.43 4.95 -15.68
C LEU A 48 -2.09 4.21 -15.83
N MET A 49 -1.40 4.38 -16.96
CA MET A 49 -0.07 3.79 -17.18
C MET A 49 0.94 4.27 -16.15
N ASP A 50 0.95 5.56 -15.80
CA ASP A 50 1.82 6.10 -14.75
C ASP A 50 1.53 5.48 -13.38
N VAL A 51 0.26 5.31 -13.02
CA VAL A 51 -0.13 4.67 -11.75
C VAL A 51 0.29 3.20 -11.71
N MET A 52 0.11 2.46 -12.81
CA MET A 52 0.56 1.07 -12.90
C MET A 52 2.08 0.94 -12.75
N LYS A 53 2.84 1.87 -13.32
CA LYS A 53 4.30 1.92 -13.15
C LYS A 53 4.68 2.13 -11.68
N LEU A 54 4.04 3.08 -11.00
CA LEU A 54 4.28 3.36 -9.58
C LEU A 54 3.93 2.17 -8.66
N ILE A 55 2.88 1.40 -9.01
CA ILE A 55 2.53 0.17 -8.30
C ILE A 55 3.63 -0.88 -8.48
N GLY A 56 4.07 -1.10 -9.73
CA GLY A 56 5.14 -2.06 -10.04
C GLY A 56 6.47 -1.69 -9.38
N GLU A 57 6.80 -0.40 -9.31
CA GLU A 57 8.00 0.09 -8.61
C GLU A 57 7.93 -0.15 -7.10
N GLN A 58 6.74 -0.05 -6.48
CA GLN A 58 6.57 -0.34 -5.05
C GLN A 58 6.57 -1.83 -4.71
N ASP A 59 6.06 -2.68 -5.60
CA ASP A 59 6.16 -4.14 -5.43
C ASP A 59 7.61 -4.64 -5.55
N ALA A 60 8.41 -3.95 -6.40
CA ALA A 60 9.83 -4.24 -6.58
C ALA A 60 10.74 -3.77 -5.43
N VAL A 61 10.24 -2.99 -4.46
CA VAL A 61 11.02 -2.63 -3.27
C VAL A 61 11.06 -3.86 -2.35
N PRO A 62 12.21 -4.54 -2.16
CA PRO A 62 12.28 -5.62 -1.20
C PRO A 62 11.91 -5.04 0.16
N LYS A 63 10.85 -5.58 0.78
CA LYS A 63 10.50 -5.30 2.18
C LYS A 63 11.75 -5.61 2.99
N SER A 64 12.51 -4.57 3.34
CA SER A 64 13.70 -4.70 4.16
C SER A 64 13.21 -5.25 5.49
N ARG A 65 13.48 -6.55 5.76
CA ARG A 65 13.13 -7.17 7.03
C ARG A 65 13.73 -6.31 8.13
N THR A 66 12.87 -5.64 8.87
CA THR A 66 13.31 -4.87 10.03
C THR A 66 13.47 -5.82 11.21
N PRO A 67 14.32 -5.51 12.20
CA PRO A 67 14.40 -6.29 13.44
C PRO A 67 13.05 -6.43 14.17
N LEU A 68 12.10 -5.53 13.89
CA LEU A 68 10.74 -5.57 14.41
C LEU A 68 9.87 -6.65 13.72
N ASP A 69 10.13 -6.92 12.44
CA ASP A 69 9.49 -7.98 11.65
C ASP A 69 9.84 -9.36 12.23
N GLU A 70 11.12 -9.57 12.58
CA GLU A 70 11.58 -10.78 13.26
C GLU A 70 10.94 -10.95 14.66
N LEU A 71 10.71 -9.85 15.38
CA LEU A 71 10.08 -9.90 16.70
C LEU A 71 8.61 -10.34 16.58
N HIS A 72 7.89 -9.86 15.58
CA HIS A 72 6.51 -10.26 15.29
C HIS A 72 6.44 -11.75 14.89
N GLU A 73 7.29 -12.19 13.97
CA GLU A 73 7.35 -13.60 13.55
C GLU A 73 7.64 -14.55 14.73
N ARG A 74 8.55 -14.16 15.63
CA ARG A 74 8.86 -14.93 16.86
C ARG A 74 7.67 -14.99 17.82
N ARG A 75 6.86 -13.93 17.92
CA ARG A 75 5.65 -13.92 18.77
C ARG A 75 4.56 -14.81 18.19
N GLU A 76 4.30 -14.71 16.90
CA GLU A 76 3.28 -15.50 16.21
C GLU A 76 3.59 -17.00 16.26
N THR A 77 4.86 -17.36 16.12
CA THR A 77 5.32 -18.76 16.24
C THR A 77 5.08 -19.32 17.65
N LYS A 78 5.34 -18.52 18.70
CA LYS A 78 5.08 -18.94 20.09
C LYS A 78 3.59 -19.08 20.42
N LEU A 79 2.76 -18.20 19.86
CA LEU A 79 1.30 -18.26 20.02
C LEU A 79 0.71 -19.49 19.33
N ARG A 80 1.18 -19.83 18.12
CA ARG A 80 0.75 -21.06 17.42
C ARG A 80 1.24 -22.32 18.13
N GLY A 81 2.48 -22.35 18.62
CA GLY A 81 3.01 -23.52 19.34
C GLY A 81 2.26 -23.84 20.63
N ARG A 82 1.69 -22.83 21.30
CA ARG A 82 0.95 -23.01 22.57
C ARG A 82 -0.49 -23.49 22.39
N LEU A 83 -1.02 -23.47 21.17
CA LEU A 83 -2.38 -23.93 20.86
C LEU A 83 -2.44 -25.40 20.42
N VAL A 84 -1.30 -26.02 20.10
CA VAL A 84 -1.21 -27.42 19.63
C VAL A 84 -0.91 -28.39 20.79
N ASP A 85 -0.56 -27.86 21.96
CA ASP A 85 -0.19 -28.62 23.18
C ASP A 85 -1.25 -28.51 24.30
N GLY A 86 -2.51 -28.24 23.94
CA GLY A 86 -3.64 -28.07 24.87
C GLY A 86 -4.78 -29.03 24.58
#